data_AF-A0A8H5KWA0-F1
#
_entry.id   AF-A0A8H5KWA0-F1
#
_cell.length_a   1.000
_cell.length_b   1.000
_cell.length_c   1.000
_cell.angle_alpha   90.00
_cell.angle_beta   90.00
_cell.angle_gamma   90.00
#
_symmetry.space_group_name_H-M   'P 1'
#
loop_
_entity.id
_entity.type
_entity.pdbx_description
1 polymer ?
#
loop_
_entity_poly.entity_id
_entity_poly.type
_entity_poly.pdbx_seq_one_letter_code
_entity_poly.pdbx_strand_id
1 'polypeptide(L)'
;MTTQRTSSHNIELGGSLPAVPRRSILQRLQRRSRSANPQKQVQVESFPDGYPRFSALQSSHKYFHIFRRFEHLRVRLLLAKQDKLSILEKRLNKIDREEPAPVFLSSMRMNGSSERAAIISEIEDALESYGTGFKNYDAALC
;
A
#
# COMPACT_ATOMS: atom_id res chain seq x y z
N MET A 1 -75.37 0.38 -34.63
CA MET A 1 -74.40 -0.10 -33.61
C MET A 1 -73.50 1.07 -33.30
N THR A 2 -73.86 1.86 -32.29
CA THR A 2 -73.36 3.23 -32.15
C THR A 2 -73.11 3.54 -30.66
N THR A 3 -71.84 3.82 -30.38
CA THR A 3 -71.20 4.72 -29.39
C THR A 3 -71.96 5.10 -28.11
N GLN A 4 -71.31 4.91 -26.94
CA GLN A 4 -71.03 5.96 -25.92
C GLN A 4 -70.32 5.41 -24.65
N ARG A 5 -69.28 6.11 -24.18
CA ARG A 5 -68.81 6.29 -22.77
C ARG A 5 -67.54 7.18 -22.80
N THR A 6 -67.52 8.43 -22.32
CA THR A 6 -67.31 8.94 -20.92
C THR A 6 -66.10 8.30 -20.22
N SER A 7 -65.24 8.93 -19.43
CA SER A 7 -64.96 10.28 -18.90
C SER A 7 -63.77 10.12 -17.93
N SER A 8 -63.06 11.22 -17.63
CA SER A 8 -62.27 11.46 -16.40
C SER A 8 -60.85 10.89 -16.31
N HIS A 9 -59.85 11.78 -16.20
CA HIS A 9 -59.24 12.11 -14.91
C HIS A 9 -58.20 13.25 -14.99
N ASN A 10 -58.38 14.26 -14.13
CA ASN A 10 -57.39 15.27 -13.75
C ASN A 10 -56.27 14.64 -12.92
N ILE A 11 -55.02 15.10 -13.11
CA ILE A 11 -53.95 15.04 -12.11
C ILE A 11 -53.27 16.41 -12.08
N GLU A 12 -53.50 17.14 -10.99
CA GLU A 12 -52.67 18.28 -10.59
C GLU A 12 -51.33 17.75 -10.07
N LEU A 13 -50.22 18.32 -10.56
CA LEU A 13 -48.92 18.24 -9.89
C LEU A 13 -48.34 19.65 -9.79
N GLY A 14 -48.76 20.35 -8.73
CA GLY A 14 -48.02 21.46 -8.17
C GLY A 14 -46.77 20.95 -7.46
N GLY A 15 -45.60 21.43 -7.89
CA GLY A 15 -44.32 21.17 -7.24
C GLY A 15 -43.37 22.33 -7.49
N SER A 16 -43.44 23.36 -6.65
CA SER A 16 -42.45 24.44 -6.60
C SER A 16 -41.11 23.84 -6.20
N LEU A 17 -40.11 23.91 -7.10
CA LEU A 17 -38.74 23.54 -6.80
C LEU A 17 -38.19 24.47 -5.71
N PRO A 18 -37.56 23.96 -4.63
CA PRO A 18 -36.96 24.83 -3.63
C PRO A 18 -35.81 25.63 -4.26
N ALA A 19 -35.85 26.95 -4.11
CA ALA A 19 -34.79 27.84 -4.55
C ALA A 19 -33.46 27.44 -3.88
N VAL A 20 -32.53 26.90 -4.66
CA VAL A 20 -31.17 26.61 -4.20
C VAL A 20 -30.45 27.95 -3.99
N PRO A 21 -29.97 28.28 -2.77
CA PRO A 21 -29.28 29.54 -2.54
C PRO A 21 -27.99 29.57 -3.37
N ARG A 22 -27.84 30.56 -4.25
CA ARG A 22 -26.56 30.86 -4.92
C ARG A 22 -25.57 31.31 -3.86
N ARG A 23 -24.81 30.35 -3.31
CA ARG A 23 -23.69 30.61 -2.40
C ARG A 23 -22.73 31.58 -3.10
N SER A 24 -22.59 32.77 -2.51
CA SER A 24 -21.71 33.81 -3.03
C SER A 24 -20.27 33.29 -3.11
N ILE A 25 -19.53 33.75 -4.11
CA ILE A 25 -18.08 33.47 -4.23
C ILE A 25 -17.36 33.89 -2.94
N LEU A 26 -17.84 34.94 -2.27
CA LEU A 26 -17.37 35.40 -0.97
C LEU A 26 -17.52 34.34 0.15
N GLN A 27 -18.64 33.62 0.21
CA GLN A 27 -18.82 32.49 1.15
C GLN A 27 -17.88 31.32 0.84
N ARG A 28 -17.52 31.10 -0.44
CA ARG A 28 -16.55 30.08 -0.86
C ARG A 28 -15.12 30.45 -0.45
N LEU A 29 -14.77 31.72 -0.55
CA LEU A 29 -13.45 32.22 -0.13
C LEU A 29 -13.28 32.22 1.40
N GLN A 30 -14.34 32.51 2.16
CA GLN A 30 -14.32 32.43 3.64
C GLN A 30 -14.22 31.00 4.20
N ARG A 31 -14.58 29.96 3.42
CA ARG A 31 -14.34 28.55 3.82
C ARG A 31 -12.93 28.07 3.48
N ARG A 32 -12.27 28.68 2.49
CA ARG A 32 -10.88 28.37 2.14
C ARG A 32 -9.88 28.87 3.19
N SER A 33 -10.26 29.86 4.00
CA SER A 33 -9.48 30.35 5.14
C SER A 33 -9.75 29.61 6.47
N ARG A 34 -10.61 28.58 6.49
CA ARG A 34 -10.90 27.75 7.70
C ARG A 34 -10.29 26.35 7.65
N SER A 35 -9.27 26.13 6.82
CA SER A 35 -8.42 24.93 6.86
C SER A 35 -6.95 25.32 6.91
N ALA A 36 -6.59 26.10 7.91
CA ALA A 36 -5.26 26.03 8.50
C ALA A 36 -5.52 25.66 9.95
N ASN A 37 -5.57 24.37 10.25
CA ASN A 37 -5.27 23.95 11.61
C ASN A 37 -3.77 24.25 11.72
N PRO A 38 -3.33 25.28 12.47
CA PRO A 38 -1.91 25.41 12.73
C PRO A 38 -1.61 24.18 13.58
N GLN A 39 -1.04 23.14 12.98
CA GLN A 39 -0.59 22.00 13.75
C GLN A 39 0.27 22.59 14.85
N LYS A 40 -0.19 22.46 16.09
CA LYS A 40 0.50 22.96 17.27
C LYS A 40 1.85 22.25 17.24
N GLN A 41 2.88 22.93 16.73
CA GLN A 41 4.22 22.37 16.63
C GLN A 41 4.61 22.04 18.05
N VAL A 42 4.67 20.75 18.35
CA VAL A 42 5.13 20.26 19.65
C VAL A 42 6.56 20.74 19.78
N GLN A 43 6.83 21.54 20.82
CA GLN A 43 8.17 22.07 21.06
C GLN A 43 9.11 20.90 21.33
N VAL A 44 10.29 20.92 20.71
CA VAL A 44 11.29 19.86 20.83
C VAL A 44 11.66 19.63 22.30
N GLU A 45 11.69 20.69 23.10
CA GLU A 45 12.04 20.71 24.52
C GLU A 45 11.01 20.01 25.41
N SER A 46 9.79 19.77 24.90
CA SER A 46 8.76 19.02 25.64
C SER A 46 9.05 17.51 25.74
N PHE A 47 10.00 17.01 24.94
CA PHE A 47 10.40 15.60 24.96
C PHE A 47 11.49 15.32 26.03
N PRO A 48 11.53 14.11 26.63
CA PRO A 48 12.57 13.72 27.57
C PRO A 48 13.99 13.84 26.99
N ASP A 49 14.97 14.11 27.85
CA ASP A 49 16.38 14.18 27.46
C ASP A 49 16.89 12.89 26.77
N GLY A 50 17.89 13.05 25.91
CA GLY A 50 18.50 11.95 25.17
C GLY A 50 17.82 11.67 23.82
N TYR A 51 17.65 10.39 23.49
CA TYR A 51 17.18 9.95 22.17
C TYR A 51 15.78 10.49 21.78
N PRO A 52 14.79 10.59 22.69
CA PRO A 52 13.48 11.17 22.36
C PRO A 52 13.55 12.64 21.92
N ARG A 53 14.29 13.50 22.63
CA ARG A 53 14.45 14.90 22.25
C ARG A 53 15.28 15.08 20.98
N PHE A 54 16.32 14.26 20.80
CA PHE A 54 17.10 14.29 19.56
C PHE A 54 16.29 13.89 18.33
N SER A 55 15.43 12.86 18.44
CA SER A 55 14.55 12.47 17.33
C SER A 55 13.45 13.52 17.05
N ALA A 56 12.93 14.18 18.10
CA ALA A 56 12.05 15.33 17.96
C ALA A 56 12.73 16.51 17.23
N LEU A 57 13.99 16.81 17.58
CA LEU A 57 14.78 17.81 16.87
C LEU A 57 14.95 17.43 15.39
N GLN A 58 15.38 16.20 15.12
CA GLN A 58 15.64 15.73 13.76
C GLN A 58 14.39 15.78 12.87
N SER A 59 13.22 15.48 13.45
CA SER A 59 11.92 15.50 12.75
C SER A 59 11.26 16.88 12.68
N SER A 60 11.75 17.87 13.43
CA SER A 60 11.20 19.23 13.46
C SER A 60 11.32 19.98 12.13
N HIS A 61 12.30 19.62 11.30
CA HIS A 61 12.51 20.25 10.00
C HIS A 61 12.96 19.25 8.94
N LYS A 62 12.41 19.36 7.72
CA LYS A 62 12.76 18.48 6.59
C LYS A 62 14.27 18.44 6.25
N TYR A 63 14.99 19.52 6.54
CA TYR A 63 16.44 19.65 6.27
C TYR A 63 17.32 19.04 7.34
N PHE A 64 16.79 18.72 8.52
CA PHE A 64 17.57 18.05 9.56
C PHE A 64 17.71 16.56 9.27
N HIS A 65 16.88 15.96 8.41
CA HIS A 65 16.96 14.56 7.98
C HIS A 65 18.20 14.24 7.10
N ILE A 66 19.40 14.49 7.61
CA ILE A 66 20.67 14.09 6.98
C ILE A 66 21.06 12.73 7.57
N PHE A 67 20.69 11.67 6.86
CA PHE A 67 21.09 10.31 7.21
C PHE A 67 22.15 9.79 6.25
N ARG A 68 23.11 9.04 6.78
CA ARG A 68 24.10 8.34 5.96
C ARG A 68 23.40 7.36 5.02
N ARG A 69 23.64 7.47 3.71
CA ARG A 69 23.24 6.46 2.73
C ARG A 69 24.14 5.23 2.90
N PHE A 70 23.55 4.08 3.20
CA PHE A 70 24.26 2.81 3.39
C PHE A 70 24.30 1.98 2.11
N GLU A 71 24.68 2.57 0.98
CA GLU A 71 24.54 1.94 -0.35
C GLU A 71 25.30 0.61 -0.44
N HIS A 72 26.59 0.61 -0.14
CA HIS A 72 27.40 -0.60 -0.16
C HIS A 72 26.86 -1.70 0.76
N LEU A 73 26.41 -1.33 1.96
CA LEU A 73 25.84 -2.29 2.92
C LEU A 73 24.52 -2.88 2.40
N ARG A 74 23.66 -2.04 1.83
CA ARG A 74 22.43 -2.51 1.20
C ARG A 74 22.77 -3.48 0.06
N VAL A 75 23.84 -3.24 -0.73
CA VAL A 75 24.14 -4.09 -1.91
C VAL A 75 24.59 -5.46 -1.44
N ARG A 76 25.43 -5.48 -0.41
CA ARG A 76 25.81 -6.72 0.27
C ARG A 76 24.59 -7.50 0.78
N LEU A 77 23.58 -6.81 1.32
CA LEU A 77 22.35 -7.44 1.76
C LEU A 77 21.54 -8.03 0.60
N LEU A 78 21.48 -7.34 -0.55
CA LEU A 78 20.83 -7.89 -1.76
C LEU A 78 21.55 -9.15 -2.26
N LEU A 79 22.88 -9.11 -2.35
CA LEU A 79 23.69 -10.24 -2.77
C LEU A 79 23.50 -11.45 -1.83
N ALA A 80 23.44 -11.22 -0.52
CA ALA A 80 23.16 -12.28 0.45
C ALA A 80 21.77 -12.90 0.26
N LYS A 81 20.76 -12.11 -0.10
CA LYS A 81 19.40 -12.61 -0.41
C LYS A 81 19.38 -13.43 -1.71
N GLN A 82 20.14 -13.02 -2.73
CA GLN A 82 20.30 -13.80 -3.97
C GLN A 82 20.95 -15.15 -3.71
N ASP A 83 21.99 -15.20 -2.87
CA ASP A 83 22.63 -16.45 -2.47
C ASP A 83 21.65 -17.40 -1.78
N LYS A 84 20.85 -16.88 -0.83
CA LYS A 84 19.78 -17.66 -0.19
C LYS A 84 18.81 -18.24 -1.22
N LEU A 85 18.34 -17.44 -2.16
CA LEU A 85 17.45 -17.90 -3.23
C LEU A 85 18.10 -19.00 -4.09
N SER A 86 19.38 -18.87 -4.43
CA SER A 86 20.12 -19.89 -5.19
C SER A 86 20.20 -21.22 -4.43
N ILE A 87 20.38 -21.19 -3.11
CA ILE A 87 20.38 -22.41 -2.29
C ILE A 87 19.00 -23.07 -2.28
N LEU A 88 17.93 -22.28 -2.09
CA LEU A 88 16.55 -22.79 -2.09
C LEU A 88 16.16 -23.38 -3.45
N GLU A 89 16.53 -22.73 -4.54
CA GLU A 89 16.32 -23.21 -5.90
C GLU A 89 17.02 -24.57 -6.13
N LYS A 90 18.29 -24.70 -5.72
CA LYS A 90 19.02 -25.98 -5.81
C LYS A 90 18.33 -27.08 -5.01
N ARG A 91 17.82 -26.76 -3.82
CA ARG A 91 17.13 -27.73 -2.98
C ARG A 91 15.78 -28.14 -3.60
N LEU A 92 15.00 -27.20 -4.12
CA LEU A 92 13.76 -27.49 -4.83
C LEU A 92 14.02 -28.39 -6.05
N ASN A 93 15.02 -28.05 -6.86
CA ASN A 93 15.42 -28.85 -8.02
C ASN A 93 15.84 -30.27 -7.65
N LYS A 94 16.45 -30.47 -6.48
CA LYS A 94 16.79 -31.79 -5.98
C LYS A 94 15.53 -32.60 -5.65
N ILE A 95 14.60 -32.02 -4.89
CA ILE A 95 13.33 -32.68 -4.54
C ILE A 95 12.55 -33.04 -5.81
N ASP A 96 12.46 -32.12 -6.77
CA ASP A 96 11.75 -32.36 -8.03
C ASP A 96 12.38 -33.48 -8.87
N ARG A 97 13.70 -33.67 -8.78
CA ARG A 97 14.40 -34.78 -9.47
C ARG A 97 14.26 -36.11 -8.75
N GLU A 98 14.09 -36.10 -7.44
CA GLU A 98 13.97 -37.30 -6.60
C GLU A 98 12.51 -37.77 -6.44
N GLU A 99 11.53 -37.00 -6.93
CA GLU A 99 10.11 -37.32 -6.85
C GLU A 99 9.75 -38.55 -7.70
N PRO A 100 9.33 -39.67 -7.08
CA PRO A 100 9.05 -40.91 -7.79
C PRO A 100 7.77 -40.87 -8.62
N ALA A 101 6.81 -39.99 -8.31
CA ALA A 101 5.52 -39.91 -8.98
C ALA A 101 5.38 -38.59 -9.77
N PRO A 102 5.60 -38.61 -11.10
CA PRO A 102 5.54 -37.40 -11.94
C PRO A 102 4.19 -36.64 -11.87
N VAL A 103 3.10 -37.34 -11.53
CA VAL A 103 1.78 -36.75 -11.35
C VAL A 103 1.78 -35.69 -10.24
N PHE A 104 2.58 -35.87 -9.18
CA PHE A 104 2.69 -34.90 -8.09
C PHE A 104 3.43 -33.62 -8.49
N LEU A 105 4.28 -33.67 -9.51
CA LEU A 105 4.94 -32.49 -10.10
C LEU A 105 4.06 -31.80 -11.15
N SER A 106 3.04 -32.48 -11.68
CA SER A 106 2.23 -31.99 -12.79
C SER A 106 1.24 -30.89 -12.39
N SER A 107 0.91 -30.78 -11.10
CA SER A 107 0.03 -29.74 -10.59
C SER A 107 0.30 -29.45 -9.12
N MET A 108 0.25 -28.17 -8.76
CA MET A 108 0.38 -27.74 -7.37
C MET A 108 -0.74 -28.30 -6.47
N ARG A 109 -1.89 -28.67 -7.05
CA ARG A 109 -3.01 -29.33 -6.34
C ARG A 109 -2.73 -30.81 -6.06
N MET A 110 -1.89 -31.43 -6.87
CA MET A 110 -1.47 -32.82 -6.73
C MET A 110 -0.18 -32.93 -5.92
N ASN A 111 0.37 -31.81 -5.44
CA ASN A 111 1.60 -31.78 -4.67
C ASN A 111 1.41 -32.52 -3.34
N GLY A 112 1.85 -33.77 -3.28
CA GLY A 112 1.77 -34.61 -2.08
C GLY A 112 2.94 -34.42 -1.11
N SER A 113 4.03 -33.78 -1.55
CA SER A 113 5.24 -33.60 -0.73
C SER A 113 5.13 -32.36 0.15
N SER A 114 5.03 -32.59 1.47
CA SER A 114 5.07 -31.52 2.48
C SER A 114 6.40 -30.77 2.44
N GLU A 115 7.50 -31.42 2.08
CA GLU A 115 8.81 -30.80 1.97
C GLU A 115 8.90 -29.84 0.78
N ARG A 116 8.39 -30.26 -0.38
CA ARG A 116 8.35 -29.39 -1.57
C ARG A 116 7.53 -28.12 -1.32
N ALA A 117 6.36 -28.28 -0.70
CA ALA A 117 5.49 -27.15 -0.35
C ALA A 117 6.19 -26.18 0.64
N ALA A 118 6.90 -26.70 1.65
CA ALA A 118 7.63 -25.88 2.60
C ALA A 118 8.74 -25.06 1.93
N ILE A 119 9.51 -25.64 1.01
CA ILE A 119 10.55 -24.90 0.26
C ILE A 119 9.92 -23.80 -0.60
N ILE A 120 8.80 -24.08 -1.26
CA ILE A 120 8.13 -23.09 -2.10
C ILE A 120 7.65 -21.91 -1.25
N SER A 121 7.05 -22.17 -0.09
CA SER A 121 6.69 -21.11 0.86
C SER A 121 7.91 -20.31 1.31
N GLU A 122 9.04 -20.96 1.58
CA GLU A 122 10.28 -20.24 1.96
C GLU A 122 10.84 -19.40 0.80
N ILE A 123 10.70 -19.87 -0.45
CA ILE A 123 11.07 -19.11 -1.65
C ILE A 123 10.16 -17.88 -1.81
N GLU A 124 8.86 -18.01 -1.59
CA GLU A 124 7.92 -16.89 -1.62
C GLU A 124 8.33 -15.78 -0.63
N ASP A 125 8.60 -16.15 0.61
CA ASP A 125 9.08 -15.22 1.65
C ASP A 125 10.43 -14.58 1.27
N ALA A 126 11.35 -15.38 0.73
CA ALA A 126 12.67 -14.91 0.30
C ALA A 126 12.58 -13.94 -0.89
N LEU A 127 11.69 -14.21 -1.85
CA LEU A 127 11.43 -13.34 -3.01
C LEU A 127 10.76 -12.03 -2.59
N GLU A 128 9.80 -12.05 -1.66
CA GLU A 128 9.19 -10.83 -1.13
C GLU A 128 10.23 -9.96 -0.43
N SER A 129 11.07 -10.58 0.41
CA SER A 129 12.17 -9.89 1.09
C SER A 129 13.19 -9.32 0.10
N TYR A 130 13.52 -10.05 -0.96
CA TYR A 130 14.43 -9.59 -2.00
C TYR A 130 13.84 -8.43 -2.81
N GLY A 131 12.59 -8.53 -3.25
CA GLY A 131 11.89 -7.50 -4.02
C GLY A 131 11.71 -6.19 -3.25
N THR A 132 11.40 -6.27 -1.95
CA THR A 132 11.35 -5.08 -1.07
C THR A 132 12.72 -4.42 -0.95
N GLY A 133 13.79 -5.23 -0.92
CA GLY A 133 15.15 -4.73 -0.95
C GLY A 133 15.42 -3.87 -2.20
N PHE A 134 14.98 -4.33 -3.37
CA PHE A 134 15.19 -3.67 -4.66
C PHE A 134 14.41 -2.35 -4.81
N LYS A 135 13.11 -2.33 -4.46
CA LYS A 135 12.25 -1.13 -4.59
C LYS A 135 12.78 0.07 -3.80
N ASN A 136 13.46 -0.18 -2.68
CA ASN A 136 14.06 0.85 -1.83
C ASN A 136 15.35 1.47 -2.40
N TYR A 137 15.90 0.93 -3.49
CA TYR A 137 17.03 1.54 -4.21
C TYR A 137 16.59 2.49 -5.29
N ASP A 138 15.58 2.10 -6.07
CA ASP A 138 15.10 2.91 -7.19
C ASP A 138 14.49 4.22 -6.70
N ALA A 139 13.74 4.17 -5.58
CA ALA A 139 13.20 5.37 -4.94
C ALA A 139 14.26 6.29 -4.31
N ALA A 140 15.52 5.85 -4.21
CA ALA A 140 16.63 6.65 -3.66
C ALA A 140 17.52 7.27 -4.76
N LEU A 141 17.20 7.06 -6.04
CA LEU A 141 17.90 7.61 -7.21
C LEU A 141 17.12 8.72 -7.94
N CYS A 142 15.91 9.07 -7.47
CA CYS A 142 15.11 10.21 -7.93
C CYS A 142 14.94 11.27 -6.84
#